data_AF-A0A6B3CFG3-F1
#
_entry.id   AF-A0A6B3CFG3-F1
#
_cell.length_a   1.000
_cell.length_b   1.000
_cell.length_c   1.000
_cell.angle_alpha   90.00
_cell.angle_beta   90.00
_cell.angle_gamma   90.00
#
_symmetry.space_group_name_H-M   'P 1'
#
loop_
_entity.id
_entity.type
_entity.pdbx_description
1 polymer ?
#
loop_
_entity_poly.entity_id
_entity_poly.type
_entity_poly.pdbx_seq_one_letter_code
_entity_poly.pdbx_strand_id
1 'polypeptide(L)'
;MRLEAITWDRLGDRLAERLLDLEPADGSAWTRVALDGAPAARPGDLAERIGEALRVRGRPSLAVGTEGFLRPASLRLEYGHQDVESYYNGWYDIGALWREVFDPLGPGGDGRVLPDLWDPVTDRATRSPHARLAPGGVLLLHGPFLL
;
A
#
# COMPACT_ATOMS: atom_id res chain seq x y z
N MET A 1 0.17 23.62 18.03
CA MET A 1 0.21 23.09 16.65
C MET A 1 1.20 23.93 15.85
N ARG A 2 2.26 23.32 15.31
CA ARG A 2 3.26 24.01 14.49
C ARG A 2 3.02 23.64 13.04
N LEU A 3 2.75 24.63 12.19
CA LEU A 3 2.56 24.44 10.76
C LEU A 3 3.82 24.90 10.03
N GLU A 4 4.36 24.05 9.16
CA GLU A 4 5.51 24.36 8.32
C GLU A 4 5.07 24.23 6.86
N ALA A 5 5.35 25.25 6.06
CA ALA A 5 5.11 25.17 4.62
C ALA A 5 6.04 24.11 4.03
N ILE A 6 5.47 23.11 3.37
CA ILE A 6 6.19 21.98 2.81
C ILE A 6 5.71 21.68 1.39
N THR A 7 6.65 21.35 0.51
CA THR A 7 6.35 20.83 -0.82
C THR A 7 6.18 19.32 -0.76
N TRP A 8 5.55 18.72 -1.78
CA TRP A 8 5.42 17.26 -1.86
C TRP A 8 6.77 16.52 -1.84
N ASP A 9 7.78 17.07 -2.52
CA ASP A 9 9.13 16.47 -2.52
C ASP A 9 9.76 16.51 -1.12
N ARG A 10 9.69 17.66 -0.44
CA ARG A 10 10.21 17.79 0.92
C ARG A 10 9.46 16.91 1.91
N LEU A 11 8.15 16.71 1.71
CA LEU A 11 7.38 15.78 2.53
C LEU A 11 7.84 14.34 2.31
N GLY A 12 8.00 13.92 1.04
CA GLY A 12 8.52 12.60 0.70
C GLY A 12 9.91 12.34 1.31
N ASP A 13 10.83 13.29 1.19
CA ASP A 13 12.17 13.21 1.77
C ASP A 13 12.14 13.09 3.30
N ARG A 14 11.36 13.95 3.98
CA ARG A 14 11.27 13.90 5.45
C ARG A 14 10.65 12.60 5.96
N LEU A 15 9.65 12.08 5.25
CA LEU A 15 9.06 10.80 5.59
C LEU A 15 10.06 9.68 5.35
N ALA A 16 10.76 9.65 4.21
CA ALA A 16 11.80 8.66 3.94
C ALA A 16 12.89 8.66 5.02
N GLU A 17 13.37 9.84 5.43
CA GLU A 17 14.32 9.97 6.54
C GLU A 17 13.78 9.36 7.84
N ARG A 18 12.52 9.66 8.19
CA ARG A 18 11.90 9.08 9.39
C ARG A 18 11.82 7.55 9.32
N LEU A 19 11.54 7.00 8.14
CA LEU A 19 11.41 5.56 7.92
C LEU A 19 12.75 4.82 7.99
N LEU A 20 13.89 5.49 7.75
CA LEU A 20 15.21 4.86 7.88
C LEU A 20 15.54 4.45 9.31
N ASP A 21 14.98 5.16 10.30
CA ASP A 21 15.22 4.94 11.72
C ASP A 21 14.12 4.07 12.38
N LEU A 22 13.17 3.56 11.61
CA LEU A 22 12.08 2.73 12.13
C LEU A 22 12.43 1.25 12.05
N GLU A 23 12.45 0.62 13.21
CA GLU A 23 12.53 -0.83 13.36
C GLU A 23 11.12 -1.44 13.48
N PRO A 24 10.83 -2.58 12.82
CA PRO A 24 9.55 -3.27 12.97
C PRO A 24 9.32 -3.73 14.41
N ALA A 25 8.15 -3.41 14.96
CA ALA A 25 7.81 -3.72 16.36
C ALA A 25 7.42 -5.18 16.61
N ASP A 26 7.12 -5.95 15.56
CA ASP A 26 6.61 -7.32 15.64
C ASP A 26 7.69 -8.38 15.39
N GLY A 27 8.95 -7.97 15.21
CA GLY A 27 10.06 -8.87 14.90
C GLY A 27 10.09 -9.33 13.43
N SER A 28 9.27 -8.75 12.56
CA SER A 28 9.39 -8.93 11.12
C SER A 28 10.67 -8.28 10.59
N ALA A 29 11.12 -8.72 9.41
CA ALA A 29 12.27 -8.12 8.74
C ALA A 29 11.89 -6.89 7.89
N TRP A 30 10.62 -6.46 7.87
CA TRP A 30 10.14 -5.42 6.97
C TRP A 30 9.31 -4.38 7.69
N THR A 31 9.60 -3.11 7.43
CA THR A 31 8.77 -2.01 7.93
C THR A 31 7.55 -1.87 7.01
N ARG A 32 6.35 -1.87 7.59
CA ARG A 32 5.08 -1.69 6.86
C ARG A 32 4.50 -0.33 7.19
N VAL A 33 4.22 0.45 6.16
CA VAL A 33 3.74 1.84 6.27
C VAL A 33 2.44 1.96 5.50
N ALA A 34 1.41 2.49 6.15
CA ALA A 34 0.13 2.80 5.55
C ALA A 34 0.05 4.31 5.23
N LEU A 35 -0.31 4.63 3.99
CA LEU A 35 -0.70 5.96 3.55
C LEU A 35 -2.21 5.99 3.35
N ASP A 36 -2.92 6.23 4.46
CA ASP A 36 -4.38 6.26 4.47
C ASP A 36 -4.91 7.54 3.82
N GLY A 37 -5.78 7.37 2.83
CA GLY A 37 -6.39 8.51 2.16
C GLY A 37 -7.40 8.07 1.11
N ALA A 38 -8.48 8.85 1.00
CA ALA A 38 -9.43 8.68 -0.09
C ALA A 38 -8.73 8.80 -1.46
N PRO A 39 -9.21 8.13 -2.52
CA PRO A 39 -8.59 8.19 -3.85
C PRO A 39 -8.36 9.62 -4.36
N ALA A 40 -9.26 10.56 -4.04
CA ALA A 40 -9.13 11.98 -4.40
C ALA A 40 -7.90 12.68 -3.79
N ALA A 41 -7.39 12.18 -2.66
CA ALA A 41 -6.18 12.68 -2.03
C ALA A 41 -4.89 12.17 -2.72
N ARG A 42 -5.01 11.18 -3.63
CA ARG A 42 -3.90 10.56 -4.37
C ARG A 42 -2.76 10.10 -3.46
N PRO A 43 -3.02 9.22 -2.48
CA PRO A 43 -1.98 8.75 -1.57
C PRO A 43 -0.87 7.96 -2.30
N GLY A 44 -1.18 7.38 -3.47
CA GLY A 44 -0.19 6.76 -4.37
C GLY A 44 0.93 7.72 -4.81
N ASP A 45 0.60 8.96 -5.18
CA ASP A 45 1.59 9.98 -5.57
C ASP A 45 2.60 10.25 -4.42
N LEU A 46 2.15 10.18 -3.17
CA LEU A 46 3.04 10.32 -2.00
C LEU A 46 3.85 9.05 -1.74
N ALA A 47 3.24 7.87 -1.89
CA ALA A 47 3.93 6.59 -1.77
C ALA A 47 5.09 6.47 -2.77
N GLU A 48 4.87 6.85 -4.03
CA GLU A 48 5.90 6.88 -5.07
C GLU A 48 7.06 7.82 -4.71
N ARG A 49 6.75 9.03 -4.23
CA ARG A 49 7.78 10.00 -3.81
C ARG A 49 8.62 9.49 -2.65
N ILE A 50 8.00 8.87 -1.65
CA ILE A 50 8.73 8.24 -0.53
C ILE A 50 9.58 7.08 -1.05
N GLY A 51 9.04 6.24 -1.92
CA GLY A 51 9.76 5.11 -2.52
C GLY A 51 11.01 5.55 -3.28
N GLU A 52 10.90 6.61 -4.07
CA GLU A 52 12.02 7.22 -4.78
C GLU A 52 13.07 7.78 -3.81
N ALA A 53 12.64 8.51 -2.79
CA ALA A 53 13.53 9.06 -1.76
C ALA A 53 14.27 7.96 -0.97
N LEU A 54 13.61 6.84 -0.67
CA LEU A 54 14.21 5.65 -0.05
C LEU A 54 15.21 4.96 -0.98
N ARG A 55 14.88 4.85 -2.28
CA ARG A 55 15.75 4.24 -3.30
C ARG A 55 17.09 4.97 -3.40
N VAL A 56 17.08 6.31 -3.43
CA VAL A 56 18.30 7.13 -3.46
C VAL A 56 19.17 6.89 -2.21
N ARG A 57 18.56 6.54 -1.08
CA ARG A 57 19.22 6.24 0.20
C ARG A 57 19.58 4.75 0.36
N GLY A 58 19.42 3.94 -0.68
CA GLY A 58 19.77 2.52 -0.68
C GLY A 58 18.82 1.64 0.13
N ARG A 59 17.61 2.13 0.45
CA ARG A 59 16.59 1.37 1.19
C ARG A 59 15.57 0.80 0.20
N PRO A 60 15.48 -0.54 0.03
CA PRO A 60 14.48 -1.15 -0.82
C PRO A 60 13.07 -0.79 -0.35
N SER A 61 12.18 -0.46 -1.29
CA SER A 61 10.78 -0.21 -0.99
C SER A 61 9.87 -0.79 -2.07
N LEU A 62 8.63 -1.07 -1.70
CA LEU A 62 7.58 -1.53 -2.61
C LEU A 62 6.30 -0.76 -2.30
N ALA A 63 5.81 0.01 -3.27
CA ALA A 63 4.50 0.63 -3.19
C ALA A 63 3.42 -0.35 -3.67
N VAL A 64 2.34 -0.47 -2.92
CA VAL A 64 1.18 -1.30 -3.26
C VAL A 64 -0.08 -0.48 -3.04
N GLY A 65 -0.94 -0.42 -4.05
CA GLY A 65 -2.23 0.25 -3.97
C GLY A 65 -3.34 -0.73 -3.63
N THR A 66 -4.24 -0.36 -2.71
CA THR A 66 -5.40 -1.21 -2.39
C THR A 66 -6.36 -1.35 -3.57
N GLU A 67 -6.30 -0.47 -4.58
CA GLU A 67 -7.07 -0.56 -5.80
C GLU A 67 -6.79 -1.83 -6.62
N GLY A 68 -5.56 -2.38 -6.52
CA GLY A 68 -5.20 -3.67 -7.14
C GLY A 68 -5.86 -4.86 -6.45
N PHE A 69 -6.53 -4.65 -5.32
CA PHE A 69 -7.22 -5.65 -4.52
C PHE A 69 -8.72 -5.37 -4.42
N LEU A 70 -9.27 -4.57 -5.33
CA LEU A 70 -10.70 -4.45 -5.50
C LEU A 70 -11.29 -5.79 -5.94
N ARG A 71 -12.44 -6.14 -5.38
CA ARG A 71 -13.23 -7.29 -5.85
C ARG A 71 -13.77 -7.04 -7.27
N PRO A 72 -14.20 -8.08 -8.00
CA PRO A 72 -14.90 -7.89 -9.28
C PRO A 72 -16.08 -6.92 -9.18
N ALA A 73 -16.36 -6.17 -10.25
CA ALA A 73 -17.44 -5.19 -10.27
C ALA A 73 -18.80 -5.81 -9.92
N SER A 74 -19.03 -7.08 -10.28
CA SER A 74 -20.24 -7.83 -9.93
C SER A 74 -20.47 -7.96 -8.43
N LEU A 75 -19.43 -7.94 -7.61
CA LEU A 75 -19.53 -7.98 -6.15
C LEU A 75 -19.55 -6.56 -5.56
N ARG A 76 -18.69 -5.67 -6.07
CA ARG A 76 -18.59 -4.28 -5.56
C ARG A 76 -19.88 -3.49 -5.78
N LEU A 77 -20.51 -3.70 -6.94
CA LEU A 77 -21.63 -2.88 -7.41
C LEU A 77 -22.96 -3.60 -7.30
N GLU A 78 -23.01 -4.76 -6.62
CA GLU A 78 -24.22 -5.58 -6.44
C GLU A 78 -25.39 -4.76 -5.87
N TYR A 79 -25.10 -3.90 -4.90
CA TYR A 79 -26.09 -3.04 -4.22
C TYR A 79 -26.22 -1.64 -4.83
N GLY A 80 -25.58 -1.40 -5.97
CA GLY A 80 -25.59 -0.12 -6.70
C GLY A 80 -24.31 0.70 -6.54
N HIS A 81 -24.13 1.65 -7.46
CA HIS A 81 -22.90 2.46 -7.58
C HIS A 81 -22.68 3.47 -6.44
N GLN A 82 -23.72 3.78 -5.67
CA GLN A 82 -23.70 4.78 -4.60
C GLN A 82 -23.91 4.16 -3.22
N ASP A 83 -23.91 2.82 -3.12
CA ASP A 83 -24.11 2.14 -1.86
C ASP A 83 -22.86 2.26 -0.97
N VAL A 84 -23.01 2.98 0.13
CA VAL A 84 -21.91 3.30 1.05
C VAL A 84 -21.46 2.10 1.89
N GLU A 85 -22.39 1.20 2.20
CA GLU A 85 -22.10 -0.01 2.97
C GLU A 85 -21.28 -1.00 2.15
N SER A 86 -21.61 -1.16 0.86
CA SER A 86 -20.83 -1.92 -0.10
C SER A 86 -19.46 -1.29 -0.31
N TYR A 87 -19.38 0.04 -0.46
CA TYR A 87 -18.08 0.72 -0.60
C TYR A 87 -17.17 0.46 0.60
N TYR A 88 -17.70 0.56 1.82
CA TYR A 88 -16.92 0.40 3.04
C TYR A 88 -16.53 -1.05 3.33
N ASN A 89 -17.48 -1.99 3.21
CA ASN A 89 -17.29 -3.38 3.66
C ASN A 89 -17.01 -4.38 2.53
N GLY A 90 -17.44 -4.05 1.30
CA GLY A 90 -17.58 -5.02 0.22
C GLY A 90 -16.58 -4.83 -0.93
N TRP A 91 -15.96 -3.66 -1.05
CA TRP A 91 -15.17 -3.35 -2.25
C TRP A 91 -13.80 -3.99 -2.29
N TYR A 92 -13.13 -4.07 -1.15
CA TYR A 92 -11.74 -4.53 -1.06
C TYR A 92 -11.66 -5.98 -0.60
N ASP A 93 -10.79 -6.75 -1.23
CA ASP A 93 -10.44 -8.10 -0.77
C ASP A 93 -9.38 -8.02 0.34
N ILE A 94 -9.84 -7.71 1.55
CA ILE A 94 -9.01 -7.65 2.76
C ILE A 94 -8.29 -8.98 3.02
N GLY A 95 -8.93 -10.11 2.70
CA GLY A 95 -8.31 -11.43 2.85
C GLY A 95 -7.13 -11.65 1.90
N ALA A 96 -7.23 -11.14 0.66
CA ALA A 96 -6.12 -11.14 -0.28
C ALA A 96 -4.99 -10.20 0.15
N LEU A 97 -5.30 -9.00 0.66
CA LEU A 97 -4.28 -8.10 1.21
C LEU A 97 -3.48 -8.76 2.35
N TRP A 98 -4.14 -9.45 3.27
CA TRP A 98 -3.44 -10.21 4.32
C TRP A 98 -2.54 -11.30 3.74
N ARG A 99 -3.11 -12.21 2.96
CA ARG A 99 -2.37 -13.35 2.42
C ARG A 99 -1.21 -12.98 1.49
N GLU A 100 -1.41 -11.98 0.65
CA GLU A 100 -0.54 -11.71 -0.50
C GLU A 100 0.38 -10.49 -0.27
N VAL A 101 0.11 -9.67 0.74
CA VAL A 101 0.89 -8.46 1.04
C VAL A 101 1.41 -8.44 2.47
N PHE A 102 0.55 -8.63 3.48
CA PHE A 102 0.95 -8.48 4.88
C PHE A 102 1.66 -9.72 5.46
N ASP A 103 1.12 -10.92 5.25
CA ASP A 103 1.65 -12.18 5.77
C ASP A 103 3.06 -12.49 5.23
N PRO A 104 3.37 -12.28 3.93
CA PRO A 104 4.72 -12.45 3.40
C PRO A 104 5.76 -11.51 4.02
N LEU A 105 5.30 -10.43 4.65
CA LEU A 105 6.10 -9.42 5.34
C LEU A 105 5.99 -9.50 6.87
N GLY A 106 5.30 -10.51 7.40
CA GLY A 106 5.22 -10.77 8.84
C GLY A 106 6.46 -11.50 9.38
N PRO A 107 6.47 -11.82 10.68
CA PRO A 107 7.52 -12.62 11.29
C PRO A 107 7.66 -13.98 10.61
N GLY A 108 8.85 -14.31 10.12
CA GLY A 108 9.11 -15.54 9.36
C GLY A 108 8.59 -15.55 7.91
N GLY A 109 8.05 -14.42 7.43
CA GLY A 109 7.68 -14.24 6.03
C GLY A 109 8.87 -14.31 5.07
N ASP A 110 8.59 -14.44 3.78
CA ASP A 110 9.60 -14.67 2.73
C ASP A 110 9.85 -13.45 1.82
N GLY A 111 9.12 -12.36 2.05
CA GLY A 111 9.21 -11.12 1.29
C GLY A 111 8.61 -11.17 -0.11
N ARG A 112 7.83 -12.21 -0.46
CA ARG A 112 7.17 -12.32 -1.77
C ARG A 112 5.79 -11.69 -1.72
N VAL A 113 5.68 -10.48 -2.24
CA VAL A 113 4.43 -9.69 -2.26
C VAL A 113 3.81 -9.77 -3.65
N LEU A 114 2.50 -9.97 -3.72
CA LEU A 114 1.75 -9.76 -4.96
C LEU A 114 1.42 -8.26 -5.09
N PRO A 115 1.80 -7.57 -6.18
CA PRO A 115 1.57 -6.13 -6.29
C PRO A 115 0.10 -5.76 -6.58
N ASP A 116 -0.63 -6.66 -7.24
CA ASP A 116 -2.03 -6.50 -7.61
C ASP A 116 -2.66 -7.87 -7.92
N LEU A 117 -3.98 -7.95 -7.77
CA LEU A 117 -4.77 -9.15 -8.04
C LEU A 117 -5.84 -8.90 -9.12
N TRP A 118 -6.35 -7.67 -9.19
CA TRP A 118 -7.47 -7.26 -10.04
C TRP A 118 -7.22 -5.90 -10.68
N ASP A 119 -7.50 -5.81 -11.98
CA ASP A 119 -7.55 -4.56 -12.72
C ASP A 119 -9.01 -4.05 -12.71
N PRO A 120 -9.31 -2.96 -11.98
CA PRO A 120 -10.66 -2.43 -11.89
C PRO A 120 -11.13 -1.72 -13.18
N VAL A 121 -10.24 -1.40 -14.12
CA VAL A 121 -10.58 -0.76 -15.39
C VAL A 121 -11.10 -1.79 -16.39
N THR A 122 -10.40 -2.91 -16.53
CA THR A 122 -10.82 -3.99 -17.43
C THR A 122 -11.71 -5.03 -16.76
N ASP A 123 -11.85 -4.95 -15.43
CA ASP A 123 -12.54 -5.90 -14.56
C ASP A 123 -12.04 -7.34 -14.76
N ARG A 124 -10.71 -7.51 -14.64
CA ARG A 124 -10.01 -8.79 -14.85
C ARG A 124 -8.88 -9.00 -13.87
N ALA A 125 -8.54 -10.26 -13.61
CA ALA A 125 -7.33 -10.59 -12.85
C ALA A 125 -6.08 -10.19 -13.65
N THR A 126 -5.16 -9.46 -13.00
CA THR A 126 -3.91 -8.93 -13.61
C THR A 126 -2.87 -10.01 -13.86
N ARG A 127 -2.82 -11.04 -13.00
CA ARG A 127 -1.82 -12.13 -13.04
C ARG A 127 -0.37 -11.64 -12.96
N SER A 128 -0.13 -10.54 -12.26
CA SER A 128 1.23 -10.04 -12.04
C SER A 128 2.10 -11.05 -11.30
N PRO A 129 3.41 -11.14 -11.63
CA PRO A 129 4.32 -11.96 -10.84
C PRO A 129 4.54 -11.35 -9.45
N HIS A 130 4.90 -12.19 -8.48
CA HIS A 130 5.26 -11.70 -7.16
C HIS A 130 6.54 -10.86 -7.23
N ALA A 131 6.50 -9.69 -6.58
CA ALA A 131 7.66 -8.87 -6.32
C ALA A 131 8.38 -9.35 -5.04
N ARG A 132 9.71 -9.38 -5.08
CA ARG A 132 10.52 -9.69 -3.89
C ARG A 132 10.93 -8.38 -3.21
N LEU A 133 10.47 -8.15 -2.00
CA LEU A 133 11.00 -7.11 -1.13
C LEU A 133 12.12 -7.71 -0.26
N ALA A 134 13.35 -7.23 -0.44
CA ALA A 134 14.48 -7.71 0.34
C ALA A 134 14.29 -7.42 1.85
N PRO A 135 14.80 -8.27 2.76
CA PRO A 135 14.82 -7.98 4.20
C PRO A 135 15.41 -6.60 4.50
N GLY A 136 14.85 -5.92 5.50
CA GLY A 136 15.11 -4.51 5.80
C GLY A 136 14.44 -3.54 4.81
N GLY A 137 13.56 -4.01 3.94
CA GLY A 137 12.80 -3.19 3.00
C GLY A 137 11.54 -2.59 3.63
N VAL A 138 10.95 -1.62 2.93
CA VAL A 138 9.75 -0.88 3.36
C VAL A 138 8.57 -1.15 2.42
N LEU A 139 7.47 -1.67 2.94
CA LEU A 139 6.18 -1.65 2.23
C LEU A 139 5.52 -0.28 2.41
N LEU A 140 5.11 0.33 1.29
CA LEU A 140 4.34 1.56 1.24
C LEU A 140 2.93 1.23 0.70
N LEU A 141 2.04 0.78 1.58
CA LEU A 141 0.65 0.50 1.22
C LEU A 141 -0.14 1.80 1.20
N HIS A 142 -0.89 2.06 0.13
CA HIS A 142 -1.71 3.26 0.02
C HIS A 142 -3.14 2.96 -0.40
N GLY A 143 -4.07 3.78 0.07
CA GLY A 143 -5.50 3.66 -0.23
C GLY A 143 -6.38 4.08 0.94
N PRO A 144 -7.70 3.99 0.79
CA PRO A 144 -8.62 4.30 1.87
C PRO A 144 -8.72 3.16 2.89
N PHE A 145 -9.16 3.50 4.10
CA PHE A 145 -9.57 2.56 5.14
C PHE A 145 -8.43 1.71 5.69
N LEU A 146 -7.25 2.32 5.86
CA LEU A 146 -6.07 1.65 6.39
C LEU A 146 -5.88 1.83 7.91
N LEU A 147 -6.81 2.50 8.60
CA LEU A 147 -6.75 2.84 10.03
C LEU A 147 -7.90 2.23 10.84
#